data_AF-A0A2H6A3C2-F1
#
_entry.id   AF-A0A2H6A3C2-F1
#
_cell.length_a   1.000
_cell.length_b   1.000
_cell.length_c   1.000
_cell.angle_alpha   90.00
_cell.angle_beta   90.00
_cell.angle_gamma   90.00
#
_symmetry.space_group_name_H-M   'P 1'
#
loop_
_entity.id
_entity.type
_entity.pdbx_description
1 polymer ?
#
loop_
_entity_poly.entity_id
_entity_poly.type
_entity_poly.pdbx_seq_one_letter_code
_entity_poly.pdbx_strand_id
1 'polypeptide(L)'
;MKIGWSFSTALALACTLAVTDAAAAAQQTASDTAMVLYRAALRAEAAGESRLAESLLRFVVQQYPGTTAADQAGEKLRSMLRQDLSRSGRVELVVWGAIYGGWLGLAVPWALGADEPSPYGLGFLTGAPAGLLAARAFGRSGPMSVGQARAIRWGSIWGTWQGIGWREVLDIGKRRHTFCPPEGGACFDQEETPEEAPVTAAIVGGLTGIVAGAALARTREIEPATSTAFELASLWGTWFGIASTLALDPNPGEDAALTAALLAGNAALLASALGAPRLGWSPGRYRLISAIGLAGGLVGAGIDLLFEIDDDRAVFAIPLVTSALGLGAGVSLSRGEDSGPAMSQSGSPALLSVRAGRVDLDLPAPIPALLPAGHDGLKFRRTPGMIFRIAELSLPW
;
A
#
# COMPACT_ATOMS: atom_id res chain seq x y z
N MET A 1 85.95 -35.84 -58.39
CA MET A 1 85.26 -34.53 -58.41
C MET A 1 83.82 -34.79 -58.00
N LYS A 2 83.33 -34.06 -57.00
CA LYS A 2 82.00 -34.18 -56.37
C LYS A 2 80.91 -33.69 -57.32
N ILE A 3 79.72 -34.28 -57.26
CA ILE A 3 78.41 -33.58 -57.23
C ILE A 3 77.45 -34.48 -56.45
N GLY A 4 76.95 -33.94 -55.33
CA GLY A 4 76.14 -34.63 -54.33
C GLY A 4 74.64 -34.42 -54.54
N TRP A 5 73.88 -35.38 -54.04
CA TRP A 5 72.44 -35.42 -53.97
C TRP A 5 71.93 -34.51 -52.84
N SER A 6 70.94 -33.67 -53.15
CA SER A 6 70.22 -32.83 -52.19
C SER A 6 68.73 -32.86 -52.52
N PHE A 7 67.98 -33.86 -52.03
CA PHE A 7 66.50 -33.84 -52.03
C PHE A 7 66.02 -34.94 -51.07
N SER A 8 65.77 -34.63 -49.79
CA SER A 8 64.90 -35.47 -48.92
C SER A 8 64.55 -34.89 -47.54
N THR A 9 65.22 -33.86 -47.02
CA THR A 9 65.05 -33.46 -45.61
C THR A 9 64.07 -32.31 -45.33
N ALA A 10 63.33 -31.79 -46.32
CA ALA A 10 62.43 -30.64 -46.12
C ALA A 10 60.93 -30.99 -45.97
N LEU A 11 60.50 -32.23 -46.26
CA LEU A 11 59.07 -32.58 -46.29
C LEU A 11 58.54 -33.19 -44.98
N ALA A 12 59.41 -33.66 -44.08
CA ALA A 12 59.00 -34.35 -42.85
C ALA A 12 58.72 -33.40 -41.65
N LEU A 13 59.13 -32.13 -41.72
CA LEU A 13 58.92 -31.15 -40.63
C LEU A 13 57.67 -30.27 -40.82
N ALA A 14 57.05 -30.31 -42.00
CA ALA A 14 55.84 -29.53 -42.30
C ALA A 14 54.53 -30.29 -42.00
N CYS A 15 54.57 -31.60 -41.75
CA CYS A 15 53.38 -32.40 -41.42
C CYS A 15 53.13 -32.62 -39.93
N THR A 16 54.06 -32.26 -39.03
CA THR A 16 53.86 -32.36 -37.57
C THR A 16 53.34 -31.08 -36.93
N LEU A 17 53.17 -29.99 -37.68
CA LEU A 17 52.59 -28.72 -37.19
C LEU A 17 51.11 -28.53 -37.60
N ALA A 18 50.49 -29.50 -38.27
CA ALA A 18 49.10 -29.41 -38.71
C ALA A 18 48.10 -30.15 -37.79
N VAL A 19 48.51 -30.59 -36.59
CA VAL A 19 47.67 -31.41 -35.70
C VAL A 19 47.35 -30.72 -34.35
N THR A 20 47.78 -29.48 -34.10
CA THR A 20 47.53 -28.83 -32.78
C THR A 20 46.46 -27.74 -32.75
N ASP A 21 45.85 -27.35 -33.87
CA ASP A 21 44.81 -26.29 -33.88
C ASP A 21 43.37 -26.82 -34.05
N ALA A 22 43.18 -28.14 -33.87
CA ALA A 22 41.88 -28.71 -33.56
C ALA A 22 41.72 -28.94 -32.05
N ALA A 23 42.31 -28.07 -31.22
CA ALA A 23 41.67 -27.72 -29.96
C ALA A 23 40.29 -27.21 -30.36
N ALA A 24 39.31 -28.10 -30.35
CA ALA A 24 37.91 -27.79 -30.46
C ALA A 24 37.70 -26.52 -29.64
N ALA A 25 37.49 -25.40 -30.33
CA ALA A 25 36.87 -24.25 -29.73
C ALA A 25 35.54 -24.81 -29.28
N ALA A 26 35.51 -25.32 -28.04
CA ALA A 26 34.37 -25.89 -27.40
C ALA A 26 33.33 -24.80 -27.54
N GLN A 27 32.41 -25.00 -28.48
CA GLN A 27 31.44 -23.98 -28.84
C GLN A 27 30.75 -23.66 -27.54
N GLN A 28 31.04 -22.49 -26.96
CA GLN A 28 30.38 -22.03 -25.76
C GLN A 28 28.91 -22.02 -26.10
N THR A 29 28.19 -23.01 -25.59
CA THR A 29 26.79 -23.13 -25.92
C THR A 29 26.06 -22.03 -25.18
N ALA A 30 24.91 -21.60 -25.71
CA ALA A 30 24.04 -20.66 -25.00
C ALA A 30 23.71 -21.15 -23.58
N SER A 31 23.62 -22.48 -23.40
CA SER A 31 23.41 -23.13 -22.11
C SER A 31 24.57 -22.92 -21.13
N ASP A 32 25.82 -23.00 -21.58
CA ASP A 32 27.00 -22.80 -20.73
C ASP A 32 27.08 -21.35 -20.22
N THR A 33 26.85 -20.39 -21.12
CA THR A 33 26.82 -18.96 -20.76
C THR A 33 25.68 -18.65 -19.80
N ALA A 34 24.48 -19.18 -20.05
CA ALA A 34 23.33 -19.02 -19.16
C ALA A 34 23.62 -19.57 -17.75
N MET A 35 24.27 -20.74 -17.67
CA MET A 35 24.66 -21.35 -16.40
C MET A 35 25.71 -20.54 -15.65
N VAL A 36 26.70 -19.97 -16.34
CA VAL A 36 27.70 -19.08 -15.73
C VAL A 36 27.04 -17.84 -15.14
N LEU A 37 26.12 -17.22 -15.87
CA LEU A 37 25.37 -16.04 -15.40
C LEU A 37 24.44 -16.37 -14.23
N TYR A 38 23.75 -17.52 -14.27
CA TYR A 38 22.95 -17.99 -13.15
C TYR A 38 23.80 -18.19 -11.89
N ARG A 39 24.97 -18.83 -12.00
CA ARG A 39 25.91 -18.98 -10.87
C ARG A 39 26.46 -17.65 -10.39
N ALA A 40 26.72 -16.70 -11.29
CA ALA A 40 27.12 -15.35 -10.92
C ALA A 40 26.01 -14.65 -10.12
N ALA A 41 24.74 -14.83 -10.51
CA ALA A 41 23.60 -14.30 -9.77
C ALA A 41 23.50 -14.88 -8.35
N LEU A 42 23.70 -16.19 -8.19
CA LEU A 42 23.73 -16.83 -6.87
C LEU A 42 24.89 -16.34 -5.99
N ARG A 43 26.06 -16.07 -6.58
CA ARG A 43 27.19 -15.46 -5.86
C ARG A 43 26.90 -14.02 -5.44
N ALA A 44 26.30 -13.22 -6.32
CA ALA A 44 25.87 -11.86 -6.01
C ALA A 44 24.85 -11.87 -4.86
N GLU A 45 23.89 -12.80 -4.87
CA GLU A 45 22.93 -12.97 -3.78
C GLU A 45 23.63 -13.32 -2.46
N ALA A 46 24.57 -14.28 -2.47
CA ALA A 46 25.35 -14.66 -1.29
C ALA A 46 26.22 -13.52 -0.75
N ALA A 47 26.66 -12.61 -1.62
CA ALA A 47 27.38 -11.38 -1.24
C ALA A 47 26.45 -10.27 -0.72
N GLY A 48 25.13 -10.48 -0.71
CA GLY A 48 24.13 -9.47 -0.30
C GLY A 48 23.75 -8.48 -1.41
N GLU A 49 24.23 -8.67 -2.64
CA GLU A 49 23.96 -7.82 -3.79
C GLU A 49 22.64 -8.20 -4.48
N SER A 50 21.52 -8.12 -3.75
CA SER A 50 20.22 -8.64 -4.18
C SER A 50 19.73 -8.05 -5.51
N ARG A 51 19.99 -6.75 -5.76
CA ARG A 51 19.61 -6.08 -7.02
C ARG A 51 20.40 -6.60 -8.23
N LEU A 52 21.68 -6.89 -8.05
CA LEU A 52 22.51 -7.44 -9.12
C LEU A 52 22.09 -8.88 -9.40
N ALA A 53 21.91 -9.68 -8.35
CA ALA A 53 21.41 -11.05 -8.47
C ALA A 53 20.08 -11.08 -9.23
N GLU A 54 19.11 -10.25 -8.84
CA GLU A 54 17.81 -10.17 -9.50
C GLU A 54 17.95 -9.77 -10.98
N SER A 55 18.78 -8.76 -11.28
CA SER A 55 19.02 -8.29 -12.65
C SER A 55 19.63 -9.39 -13.51
N LEU A 56 20.61 -10.14 -12.99
CA LEU A 56 21.23 -11.27 -13.66
C LEU A 56 20.24 -12.41 -13.89
N LEU A 57 19.40 -12.75 -12.91
CA LEU A 57 18.37 -13.78 -13.06
C LEU A 57 17.35 -13.40 -14.15
N ARG A 58 16.86 -12.15 -14.15
CA ARG A 58 15.97 -11.66 -15.21
C ARG A 58 16.64 -11.71 -16.58
N PHE A 59 17.91 -11.32 -16.66
CA PHE A 59 18.68 -11.38 -17.91
C PHE A 59 18.78 -12.83 -18.42
N VAL A 60 19.06 -13.80 -17.54
CA VAL A 60 19.14 -15.22 -17.92
C VAL A 60 17.81 -15.72 -18.47
N VAL A 61 16.69 -15.41 -17.82
CA VAL A 61 15.34 -15.80 -18.26
C VAL A 61 14.99 -15.17 -19.61
N GLN A 62 15.33 -13.90 -19.82
CA GLN A 62 14.97 -13.16 -21.03
C GLN A 62 15.85 -13.52 -22.24
N GLN A 63 17.16 -13.68 -22.04
CA GLN A 63 18.13 -13.85 -23.12
C GLN A 63 18.40 -15.32 -23.48
N TYR A 64 18.16 -16.25 -22.56
CA TYR A 64 18.43 -17.68 -22.78
C TYR A 64 17.20 -18.57 -22.51
N PRO A 65 16.03 -18.27 -23.11
CA PRO A 65 14.82 -19.05 -22.91
C PRO A 65 15.02 -20.52 -23.34
N GLY A 66 14.41 -21.45 -22.60
CA GLY A 66 14.49 -22.89 -22.88
C GLY A 66 15.76 -23.58 -22.37
N THR A 67 16.68 -22.87 -21.73
CA THR A 67 17.81 -23.48 -21.02
C THR A 67 17.43 -23.88 -19.60
N THR A 68 18.04 -24.93 -19.04
CA THR A 68 17.84 -25.33 -17.63
C THR A 68 18.19 -24.20 -16.66
N ALA A 69 19.19 -23.37 -17.01
CA ALA A 69 19.56 -22.19 -16.22
C ALA A 69 18.45 -21.13 -16.19
N ALA A 70 17.72 -20.93 -17.29
CA ALA A 70 16.58 -20.03 -17.34
C ALA A 70 15.40 -20.53 -16.49
N ASP A 71 15.11 -21.84 -16.50
CA ASP A 71 14.07 -22.42 -15.65
C ASP A 71 14.39 -22.24 -14.16
N GLN A 72 15.63 -22.56 -13.77
CA GLN A 72 16.13 -22.36 -12.40
C GLN A 72 16.16 -20.88 -12.01
N ALA A 73 16.54 -20.00 -12.93
CA ALA A 73 16.54 -18.56 -12.71
C ALA A 73 15.11 -18.04 -12.50
N GLY A 74 14.14 -18.53 -13.26
CA GLY A 74 12.73 -18.17 -13.13
C GLY A 74 12.10 -18.64 -11.82
N GLU A 75 12.43 -19.86 -11.35
CA GLU A 75 12.05 -20.34 -10.02
C GLU A 75 12.66 -19.48 -8.91
N LYS A 76 13.97 -19.21 -9.02
CA LYS A 76 14.69 -18.42 -8.04
C LYS A 76 14.15 -16.99 -7.96
N LEU A 77 13.90 -16.35 -9.10
CA LEU A 77 13.30 -15.02 -9.18
C LEU A 77 11.92 -14.99 -8.52
N ARG A 78 11.05 -15.98 -8.80
CA ARG A 78 9.75 -16.11 -8.12
C ARG A 78 9.90 -16.25 -6.60
N SER A 79 10.90 -17.01 -6.13
CA SER A 79 11.16 -17.17 -4.70
C SER A 79 11.64 -15.87 -4.04
N MET A 80 12.54 -15.11 -4.70
CA MET A 80 13.03 -13.83 -4.21
C MET A 80 11.89 -12.81 -4.14
N LEU A 81 11.05 -12.73 -5.17
CA LEU A 81 9.88 -11.85 -5.18
C LEU A 81 8.92 -12.16 -4.02
N ARG A 82 8.66 -13.45 -3.73
CA ARG A 82 7.84 -13.83 -2.56
C ARG A 82 8.48 -13.42 -1.24
N GLN A 83 9.80 -13.56 -1.11
CA GLN A 83 10.53 -13.15 0.09
C GLN A 83 10.51 -11.64 0.29
N ASP A 84 10.69 -10.86 -0.78
CA ASP A 84 10.65 -9.40 -0.74
C ASP A 84 9.26 -8.88 -0.41
N LEU A 85 8.21 -9.46 -1.02
CA LEU A 85 6.83 -9.17 -0.66
C LEU A 85 6.54 -9.50 0.81
N SER A 86 7.08 -10.62 1.32
CA SER A 86 6.92 -10.95 2.74
C SER A 86 7.71 -10.01 3.65
N ARG A 87 8.89 -9.55 3.25
CA ARG A 87 9.68 -8.58 4.02
C ARG A 87 8.99 -7.23 4.06
N SER A 88 8.46 -6.79 2.90
CA SER A 88 7.70 -5.55 2.78
C SER A 88 6.47 -5.55 3.69
N GLY A 89 5.66 -6.63 3.68
CA GLY A 89 4.50 -6.75 4.57
C GLY A 89 4.88 -6.70 6.06
N ARG A 90 5.99 -7.33 6.46
CA ARG A 90 6.49 -7.23 7.85
C ARG A 90 6.90 -5.80 8.22
N VAL A 91 7.61 -5.10 7.34
CA VAL A 91 8.03 -3.71 7.57
C VAL A 91 6.81 -2.82 7.69
N GLU A 92 5.84 -2.95 6.77
CA GLU A 92 4.58 -2.21 6.81
C GLU A 92 3.83 -2.42 8.14
N LEU A 93 3.68 -3.67 8.58
CA LEU A 93 3.02 -3.99 9.84
C LEU A 93 3.75 -3.40 11.06
N VAL A 94 5.09 -3.44 11.07
CA VAL A 94 5.90 -2.89 12.17
C VAL A 94 5.79 -1.36 12.24
N VAL A 95 5.87 -0.69 11.09
CA VAL A 95 5.69 0.78 11.01
C VAL A 95 4.28 1.16 11.45
N TRP A 96 3.27 0.46 10.94
CA TRP A 96 1.89 0.71 11.34
C TRP A 96 1.67 0.44 12.84
N GLY A 97 2.20 -0.67 13.36
CA GLY A 97 2.11 -1.00 14.77
C GLY A 97 2.70 0.09 15.66
N ALA A 98 3.83 0.68 15.27
CA ALA A 98 4.42 1.81 16.00
C ALA A 98 3.51 3.06 15.96
N ILE A 99 2.97 3.41 14.79
CA ILE A 99 2.06 4.56 14.62
C ILE A 99 0.79 4.37 15.46
N TYR A 100 0.11 3.23 15.28
CA TYR A 100 -1.14 2.93 15.98
C TYR A 100 -0.93 2.75 17.48
N GLY A 101 0.19 2.15 17.89
CA GLY A 101 0.59 2.07 19.30
C GLY A 101 0.85 3.45 19.92
N GLY A 102 1.47 4.37 19.18
CA GLY A 102 1.63 5.76 19.60
C GLY A 102 0.28 6.48 19.77
N TRP A 103 -0.64 6.29 18.82
CA TRP A 103 -2.01 6.79 18.92
C TRP A 103 -2.73 6.23 20.16
N LEU A 104 -2.67 4.91 20.40
CA LEU A 104 -3.21 4.29 21.61
C LEU A 104 -2.58 4.83 22.89
N GLY A 105 -1.29 5.15 22.87
CA GLY A 105 -0.59 5.79 23.97
C GLY A 105 -1.19 7.13 24.40
N LEU A 106 -1.81 7.86 23.48
CA LEU A 106 -2.54 9.10 23.79
C LEU A 106 -4.03 8.84 24.07
N ALA A 107 -4.65 7.96 23.29
CA ALA A 107 -6.08 7.69 23.35
C ALA A 107 -6.48 6.98 24.65
N VAL A 108 -5.66 6.05 25.16
CA VAL A 108 -6.01 5.29 26.37
C VAL A 108 -6.07 6.19 27.62
N PRO A 109 -5.09 7.06 27.92
CA PRO A 109 -5.22 8.04 29.00
C PRO A 109 -6.45 8.95 28.85
N TRP A 110 -6.74 9.45 27.64
CA TRP A 110 -7.94 10.25 27.39
C TRP A 110 -9.21 9.48 27.70
N ALA A 111 -9.34 8.25 27.18
CA ALA A 111 -10.50 7.39 27.45
C ALA A 111 -10.68 7.05 28.94
N LEU A 112 -9.63 7.18 29.75
CA LEU A 112 -9.65 6.98 31.20
C LEU A 112 -9.89 8.29 31.99
N GLY A 113 -10.15 9.42 31.32
CA GLY A 113 -10.39 10.72 31.97
C GLY A 113 -9.13 11.32 32.58
N ALA A 114 -7.96 11.14 31.95
CA ALA A 114 -6.73 11.75 32.43
C ALA A 114 -6.72 13.26 32.14
N ASP A 115 -6.73 14.08 33.20
CA ASP A 115 -6.64 15.55 33.07
C ASP A 115 -5.19 16.07 33.11
N GLU A 116 -4.26 15.27 33.61
CA GLU A 116 -2.85 15.65 33.73
C GLU A 116 -2.04 15.31 32.47
N PRO A 117 -1.04 16.13 32.08
CA PRO A 117 -0.15 15.81 30.96
C PRO A 117 0.71 14.55 31.14
N SER A 118 0.96 14.14 32.39
CA SER A 118 1.88 13.05 32.73
C SER A 118 1.46 11.68 32.15
N PRO A 119 0.19 11.23 32.31
CA PRO A 119 -0.34 10.06 31.61
C PRO A 119 -0.14 10.05 30.09
N TYR A 120 -0.36 11.18 29.42
CA TYR A 120 -0.17 11.28 27.96
C TYR A 120 1.30 11.16 27.57
N GLY A 121 2.19 11.81 28.30
CA GLY A 121 3.64 11.71 28.07
C GLY A 121 4.14 10.27 28.24
N LEU A 122 3.74 9.60 29.33
CA LEU A 122 4.08 8.20 29.58
C LEU A 122 3.49 7.27 28.51
N GLY A 123 2.22 7.48 28.17
CA GLY A 123 1.52 6.70 27.16
C GLY A 123 2.14 6.85 25.78
N PHE A 124 2.52 8.05 25.36
CA PHE A 124 3.22 8.28 24.09
C PHE A 124 4.62 7.62 24.06
N LEU A 125 5.40 7.76 25.14
CA LEU A 125 6.74 7.16 25.25
C LEU A 125 6.72 5.64 25.21
N THR A 126 5.66 5.01 25.72
CA THR A 126 5.55 3.55 25.82
C THR A 126 4.74 2.92 24.68
N GLY A 127 3.73 3.63 24.17
CA GLY A 127 2.76 3.14 23.19
C GLY A 127 3.40 2.78 21.85
N ALA A 128 4.22 3.68 21.26
CA ALA A 128 4.86 3.41 19.98
C ALA A 128 5.85 2.24 20.04
N PRO A 129 6.76 2.15 21.04
CA PRO A 129 7.60 0.96 21.24
C PRO A 129 6.79 -0.32 21.47
N ALA A 130 5.73 -0.26 22.28
CA ALA A 130 4.88 -1.43 22.55
C ALA A 130 4.21 -1.93 21.26
N GLY A 131 3.63 -1.03 20.46
CA GLY A 131 3.01 -1.35 19.18
C GLY A 131 4.00 -1.91 18.16
N LEU A 132 5.21 -1.34 18.08
CA LEU A 132 6.31 -1.86 17.27
C LEU A 132 6.69 -3.30 17.66
N LEU A 133 6.86 -3.54 18.96
CA LEU A 133 7.24 -4.86 19.48
C LEU A 133 6.12 -5.88 19.28
N ALA A 134 4.86 -5.50 19.49
CA ALA A 134 3.69 -6.35 19.25
C ALA A 134 3.59 -6.75 17.76
N ALA A 135 3.70 -5.77 16.85
CA ALA A 135 3.72 -6.02 15.41
C ALA A 135 4.89 -6.91 14.98
N ARG A 136 6.08 -6.69 15.54
CA ARG A 136 7.26 -7.52 15.28
C ARG A 136 7.08 -8.95 15.79
N ALA A 137 6.53 -9.12 16.99
CA ALA A 137 6.24 -10.43 17.56
C ALA A 137 5.21 -11.19 16.71
N PHE A 138 4.14 -10.51 16.30
CA PHE A 138 3.15 -11.08 15.40
C PHE A 138 3.76 -11.47 14.04
N GLY A 139 4.53 -10.58 13.42
CA GLY A 139 5.19 -10.81 12.13
C GLY A 139 6.25 -11.92 12.14
N ARG A 140 6.74 -12.35 13.32
CA ARG A 140 7.64 -13.51 13.47
C ARG A 140 6.91 -14.85 13.42
N SER A 141 5.59 -14.89 13.66
CA SER A 141 4.82 -16.13 13.73
C SER A 141 4.59 -16.82 12.38
N GLY A 142 4.85 -16.13 11.26
CA GLY A 142 4.73 -16.70 9.91
C GLY A 142 5.18 -15.73 8.82
N PRO A 143 5.23 -16.16 7.54
CA PRO A 143 5.33 -15.23 6.42
C PRO A 143 4.14 -14.25 6.45
N MET A 144 4.40 -12.99 6.11
CA MET A 144 3.40 -11.91 6.16
C MET A 144 3.42 -11.18 4.83
N SER A 145 2.44 -11.40 3.96
CA SER A 145 2.32 -10.68 2.71
C SER A 145 1.96 -9.21 2.95
N VAL A 146 2.21 -8.36 1.95
CA VAL A 146 1.74 -6.96 1.95
C VAL A 146 0.22 -6.88 2.13
N GLY A 147 -0.55 -7.75 1.44
CA GLY A 147 -2.00 -7.75 1.57
C GLY A 147 -2.50 -8.12 2.97
N GLN A 148 -1.82 -9.04 3.65
CA GLN A 148 -2.12 -9.39 5.04
C GLN A 148 -1.80 -8.25 6.01
N ALA A 149 -0.65 -7.58 5.86
CA ALA A 149 -0.30 -6.41 6.65
C ALA A 149 -1.31 -5.26 6.44
N ARG A 150 -1.71 -5.01 5.18
CA ARG A 150 -2.74 -4.03 4.84
C ARG A 150 -4.11 -4.38 5.41
N ALA A 151 -4.49 -5.65 5.44
CA ALA A 151 -5.75 -6.07 6.06
C ALA A 151 -5.78 -5.77 7.57
N ILE A 152 -4.66 -5.97 8.28
CA ILE A 152 -4.56 -5.61 9.71
C ILE A 152 -4.61 -4.09 9.88
N ARG A 153 -3.85 -3.36 9.07
CA ARG A 153 -3.83 -1.88 9.07
C ARG A 153 -5.22 -1.32 8.81
N TRP A 154 -5.84 -1.72 7.71
CA TRP A 154 -7.18 -1.27 7.35
C TRP A 154 -8.21 -1.70 8.38
N GLY A 155 -8.13 -2.92 8.89
CA GLY A 155 -8.97 -3.39 9.99
C GLY A 155 -8.95 -2.42 11.17
N SER A 156 -7.78 -1.95 11.58
CA SER A 156 -7.67 -0.96 12.66
C SER A 156 -8.33 0.39 12.34
N ILE A 157 -8.08 0.95 11.16
CA ILE A 157 -8.63 2.25 10.73
C ILE A 157 -10.16 2.15 10.60
N TRP A 158 -10.61 1.11 9.89
CA TRP A 158 -12.03 0.85 9.67
C TRP A 158 -12.76 0.54 10.97
N GLY A 159 -12.16 -0.26 11.85
CA GLY A 159 -12.68 -0.55 13.17
C GLY A 159 -12.83 0.71 14.02
N THR A 160 -11.83 1.60 14.03
CA THR A 160 -11.91 2.89 14.73
C THR A 160 -13.06 3.74 14.20
N TRP A 161 -13.19 3.86 12.87
CA TRP A 161 -14.29 4.57 12.22
C TRP A 161 -15.66 3.98 12.60
N GLN A 162 -15.81 2.65 12.52
CA GLN A 162 -17.05 1.96 12.86
C GLN A 162 -17.40 2.09 14.35
N GLY A 163 -16.40 2.05 15.24
CA GLY A 163 -16.60 2.25 16.67
C GLY A 163 -17.18 3.63 16.98
N ILE A 164 -16.57 4.69 16.42
CA ILE A 164 -17.07 6.06 16.59
C ILE A 164 -18.48 6.20 15.99
N GLY A 165 -18.68 5.71 14.77
CA GLY A 165 -19.95 5.86 14.06
C GLY A 165 -21.09 5.14 14.75
N TRP A 166 -20.94 3.87 15.11
CA TRP A 166 -21.99 3.12 15.82
C TRP A 166 -22.25 3.65 17.22
N ARG A 167 -21.25 4.26 17.88
CA ARG A 167 -21.49 4.96 19.14
C ARG A 167 -22.46 6.12 18.96
N GLU A 168 -22.25 6.96 17.94
CA GLU A 168 -23.15 8.10 17.68
C GLU A 168 -24.55 7.61 17.31
N VAL A 169 -24.65 6.72 16.31
CA VAL A 169 -25.94 6.20 15.81
C VAL A 169 -26.79 5.48 16.87
N LEU A 170 -26.15 4.88 17.89
CA LEU A 170 -26.82 4.11 18.93
C LEU A 170 -26.82 4.84 20.28
N ASP A 171 -26.43 6.12 20.33
CA ASP A 171 -26.34 6.93 21.55
C ASP A 171 -25.52 6.29 22.67
N ILE A 172 -24.53 5.47 22.33
CA ILE A 172 -23.78 4.69 23.32
C ILE A 172 -22.95 5.65 24.17
N GLY A 173 -23.22 5.63 25.48
CA GLY A 173 -22.51 6.45 26.46
C GLY A 173 -23.10 7.84 26.67
N LYS A 174 -24.18 8.23 25.95
CA LYS A 174 -24.93 9.45 26.28
C LYS A 174 -25.60 9.28 27.65
N ARG A 175 -25.50 10.30 28.50
CA ARG A 175 -26.17 10.34 29.81
C ARG A 175 -27.27 11.38 29.75
N ARG A 176 -28.45 11.02 30.25
CA ARG A 176 -29.55 11.96 30.47
C ARG A 176 -29.46 12.52 31.88
N HIS A 177 -29.33 13.83 31.98
CA HIS A 177 -29.36 14.56 33.23
C HIS A 177 -30.56 15.51 33.23
N THR A 178 -31.48 15.32 34.17
CA THR A 178 -32.60 16.22 34.36
C THR A 178 -32.13 17.46 35.12
N PHE A 179 -32.05 18.60 34.42
CA PHE A 179 -31.73 19.89 35.02
C PHE A 179 -33.02 20.55 35.51
N CYS A 180 -33.14 20.73 36.83
CA CYS A 180 -34.25 21.45 37.46
C CYS A 180 -33.75 22.82 37.96
N PRO A 181 -34.19 23.93 37.35
CA PRO A 181 -33.79 25.27 37.79
C PRO A 181 -34.20 25.52 39.25
N PRO A 182 -33.32 26.10 40.09
CA PRO A 182 -33.59 26.28 41.52
C PRO A 182 -34.75 27.25 41.82
N GLU A 183 -35.13 28.11 40.86
CA GLU A 183 -36.19 29.11 41.01
C GLU A 183 -37.61 28.58 40.72
N GLY A 184 -37.80 27.25 40.70
CA GLY A 184 -39.12 26.63 40.48
C GLY A 184 -39.56 26.57 39.01
N GLY A 185 -38.61 26.59 38.08
CA GLY A 185 -38.86 26.36 36.65
C GLY A 185 -39.17 24.89 36.33
N ALA A 186 -39.67 24.63 35.12
CA ALA A 186 -39.81 23.27 34.62
C ALA A 186 -38.43 22.58 34.53
N CYS A 187 -38.38 21.30 34.89
CA CYS A 187 -37.17 20.50 34.68
C CYS A 187 -37.05 20.10 33.20
N PHE A 188 -35.85 20.14 32.66
CA PHE A 188 -35.56 19.72 31.29
C PHE A 188 -34.50 18.62 31.30
N ASP A 189 -34.68 17.59 30.49
CA ASP A 189 -33.67 16.56 30.29
C ASP A 189 -32.61 17.09 29.30
N GLN A 190 -31.36 17.11 29.75
CA GLN A 190 -30.21 17.41 28.91
C GLN A 190 -29.45 16.11 28.64
N GLU A 191 -29.14 15.87 27.38
CA GLU A 191 -28.24 14.79 26.98
C GLU A 191 -26.81 15.31 26.94
N GLU A 192 -25.94 14.67 27.71
CA GLU A 192 -24.51 14.97 27.74
C GLU A 192 -23.75 13.73 27.27
N THR A 193 -22.82 13.95 26.34
CA THR A 193 -21.88 12.91 25.93
C THR A 193 -20.56 13.18 26.66
N PRO A 194 -20.12 12.28 27.55
CA PRO A 194 -18.80 12.40 28.15
C PRO A 194 -17.72 12.47 27.07
N GLU A 195 -16.74 13.37 27.24
CA GLU A 195 -15.68 13.60 26.24
C GLU A 195 -14.86 12.34 25.93
N GLU A 196 -14.85 11.37 26.86
CA GLU A 196 -14.14 10.10 26.74
C GLU A 196 -14.87 9.06 25.88
N ALA A 197 -16.19 9.21 25.70
CA ALA A 197 -17.01 8.20 25.04
C ALA A 197 -16.62 7.97 23.56
N PRO A 198 -16.39 9.02 22.72
CA PRO A 198 -15.92 8.83 21.35
C PRO A 198 -14.56 8.14 21.26
N VAL A 199 -13.62 8.51 22.14
CA VAL A 199 -12.27 7.93 22.16
C VAL A 199 -12.29 6.48 22.63
N THR A 200 -13.10 6.15 23.63
CA THR A 200 -13.30 4.77 24.08
C THR A 200 -13.84 3.91 22.95
N ALA A 201 -14.87 4.38 22.24
CA ALA A 201 -15.44 3.67 21.11
C ALA A 201 -14.43 3.50 19.96
N ALA A 202 -13.62 4.53 19.69
CA ALA A 202 -12.53 4.51 18.72
C ALA A 202 -11.48 3.42 19.04
N ILE A 203 -11.09 3.29 20.31
CA ILE A 203 -10.13 2.27 20.79
C ILE A 203 -10.73 0.87 20.63
N VAL A 204 -11.94 0.64 21.16
CA VAL A 204 -12.60 -0.67 21.14
C VAL A 204 -12.82 -1.13 19.70
N GLY A 205 -13.35 -0.23 18.85
CA GLY A 205 -13.56 -0.50 17.44
C GLY A 205 -12.26 -0.83 16.72
N GLY A 206 -11.22 -0.02 16.89
CA GLY A 206 -9.94 -0.23 16.20
C GLY A 206 -9.19 -1.47 16.67
N LEU A 207 -9.20 -1.80 17.97
CA LEU A 207 -8.65 -3.06 18.48
C LEU A 207 -9.42 -4.28 17.97
N THR A 208 -10.76 -4.20 17.94
CA THR A 208 -11.61 -5.25 17.34
C THR A 208 -11.26 -5.45 15.86
N GLY A 209 -11.06 -4.35 15.14
CA GLY A 209 -10.63 -4.33 13.75
C GLY A 209 -9.24 -4.96 13.52
N ILE A 210 -8.27 -4.71 14.41
CA ILE A 210 -6.96 -5.37 14.39
C ILE A 210 -7.12 -6.88 14.54
N VAL A 211 -7.91 -7.32 15.52
CA VAL A 211 -8.14 -8.75 15.78
C VAL A 211 -8.79 -9.43 14.58
N ALA A 212 -9.82 -8.80 14.00
CA ALA A 212 -10.49 -9.30 12.80
C ALA A 212 -9.53 -9.37 11.60
N GLY A 213 -8.77 -8.29 11.34
CA GLY A 213 -7.77 -8.25 10.28
C GLY A 213 -6.67 -9.29 10.46
N ALA A 214 -6.21 -9.51 11.69
CA ALA A 214 -5.21 -10.53 12.04
C ALA A 214 -5.76 -11.95 11.86
N ALA A 215 -7.01 -12.21 12.23
CA ALA A 215 -7.67 -13.49 12.03
C ALA A 215 -7.85 -13.81 10.52
N LEU A 216 -8.27 -12.83 9.73
CA LEU A 216 -8.36 -12.96 8.27
C LEU A 216 -6.98 -13.19 7.65
N ALA A 217 -5.97 -12.41 8.06
CA ALA A 217 -4.60 -12.55 7.58
C ALA A 217 -4.02 -13.94 7.88
N ARG A 218 -4.41 -14.59 8.99
CA ARG A 218 -3.94 -15.95 9.32
C ARG A 218 -4.63 -17.05 8.55
N THR A 219 -5.90 -16.86 8.18
CA THR A 219 -6.72 -17.91 7.57
C THR A 219 -6.64 -17.94 6.05
N ARG A 220 -6.28 -16.82 5.42
CA ARG A 220 -6.20 -16.71 3.96
C ARG A 220 -4.99 -15.89 3.52
N GLU A 221 -4.42 -16.28 2.39
CA GLU A 221 -3.54 -15.39 1.66
C GLU A 221 -4.38 -14.25 1.08
N ILE A 222 -4.07 -13.02 1.50
CA ILE A 222 -4.72 -11.82 0.98
C ILE A 222 -3.79 -11.24 -0.06
N GLU A 223 -4.25 -11.26 -1.32
CA GLU A 223 -3.53 -10.62 -2.40
C GLU A 223 -3.51 -9.09 -2.20
N PRO A 224 -2.42 -8.40 -2.57
CA PRO A 224 -2.35 -6.95 -2.48
C PRO A 224 -3.50 -6.25 -3.22
N ALA A 225 -3.92 -6.78 -4.37
CA ALA A 225 -5.04 -6.25 -5.15
C ALA A 225 -6.36 -6.30 -4.37
N THR A 226 -6.65 -7.44 -3.74
CA THR A 226 -7.84 -7.62 -2.90
C THR A 226 -7.83 -6.64 -1.73
N SER A 227 -6.66 -6.39 -1.11
CA SER A 227 -6.56 -5.42 -0.02
C SER A 227 -6.87 -3.98 -0.45
N THR A 228 -6.34 -3.57 -1.60
CA THR A 228 -6.63 -2.25 -2.17
C THR A 228 -8.09 -2.12 -2.59
N ALA A 229 -8.67 -3.20 -3.12
CA ALA A 229 -10.07 -3.22 -3.53
C ALA A 229 -11.02 -2.96 -2.37
N PHE A 230 -10.87 -3.67 -1.23
CA PHE A 230 -11.79 -3.44 -0.10
C PHE A 230 -11.56 -2.12 0.62
N GLU A 231 -10.31 -1.64 0.67
CA GLU A 231 -10.00 -0.32 1.24
C GLU A 231 -10.74 0.77 0.47
N LEU A 232 -10.56 0.81 -0.85
CA LEU A 232 -11.22 1.80 -1.70
C LEU A 232 -12.74 1.60 -1.77
N ALA A 233 -13.22 0.36 -1.88
CA ALA A 233 -14.64 0.09 -1.93
C ALA A 233 -15.36 0.53 -0.65
N SER A 234 -14.78 0.28 0.53
CA SER A 234 -15.38 0.70 1.80
C SER A 234 -15.44 2.23 1.93
N LEU A 235 -14.42 2.95 1.48
CA LEU A 235 -14.43 4.42 1.41
C LEU A 235 -15.50 4.94 0.44
N TRP A 236 -15.58 4.37 -0.77
CA TRP A 236 -16.62 4.73 -1.74
C TRP A 236 -18.02 4.38 -1.25
N GLY A 237 -18.18 3.25 -0.56
CA GLY A 237 -19.43 2.86 0.10
C GLY A 237 -19.87 3.89 1.14
N THR A 238 -18.95 4.34 2.00
CA THR A 238 -19.22 5.42 2.97
C THR A 238 -19.66 6.69 2.27
N TRP A 239 -18.90 7.16 1.27
CA TRP A 239 -19.23 8.36 0.50
C TRP A 239 -20.62 8.26 -0.14
N PHE A 240 -20.90 7.15 -0.85
CA PHE A 240 -22.18 6.95 -1.50
C PHE A 240 -23.34 6.81 -0.50
N GLY A 241 -23.12 6.23 0.67
CA GLY A 241 -24.12 6.19 1.75
C GLY A 241 -24.50 7.60 2.24
N ILE A 242 -23.49 8.44 2.53
CA ILE A 242 -23.70 9.83 2.96
C ILE A 242 -24.39 10.63 1.85
N ALA A 243 -23.78 10.68 0.67
CA ALA A 243 -24.21 11.54 -0.41
C ALA A 243 -25.58 11.14 -0.97
N SER A 244 -25.92 9.84 -0.99
CA SER A 244 -27.27 9.41 -1.40
C SER A 244 -28.34 9.79 -0.38
N THR A 245 -28.05 9.69 0.93
CA THR A 245 -29.00 10.09 1.97
C THR A 245 -29.29 11.58 1.89
N LEU A 246 -28.25 12.41 1.81
CA LEU A 246 -28.39 13.87 1.72
C LEU A 246 -29.00 14.35 0.39
N ALA A 247 -28.75 13.64 -0.72
CA ALA A 247 -29.38 13.96 -2.00
C ALA A 247 -30.88 13.63 -2.02
N LEU A 248 -31.31 12.57 -1.32
CA LEU A 248 -32.72 12.19 -1.22
C LEU A 248 -33.48 13.07 -0.22
N ASP A 249 -32.84 13.38 0.90
CA ASP A 249 -33.37 14.24 1.96
C ASP A 249 -32.24 15.11 2.53
N PRO A 250 -32.22 16.43 2.27
CA PRO A 250 -31.21 17.36 2.79
C PRO A 250 -31.21 17.49 4.31
N ASN A 251 -32.33 17.19 4.95
CA ASN A 251 -32.49 17.25 6.39
C ASN A 251 -32.84 15.86 6.93
N PRO A 252 -31.99 14.86 6.66
CA PRO A 252 -32.25 13.54 7.19
C PRO A 252 -32.14 13.63 8.73
N GLY A 253 -32.82 12.74 9.45
CA GLY A 253 -32.66 12.69 10.92
C GLY A 253 -31.17 12.65 11.31
N GLU A 254 -30.84 13.15 12.50
CA GLU A 254 -29.46 13.47 12.94
C GLU A 254 -28.43 12.37 12.58
N ASP A 255 -28.82 11.10 12.71
CA ASP A 255 -27.94 9.95 12.48
C ASP A 255 -28.15 9.21 11.16
N ALA A 256 -29.13 9.60 10.33
CA ALA A 256 -29.50 8.82 9.16
C ALA A 256 -28.39 8.80 8.10
N ALA A 257 -27.75 9.94 7.83
CA ALA A 257 -26.62 10.00 6.89
C ALA A 257 -25.42 9.19 7.39
N LEU A 258 -25.11 9.26 8.69
CA LEU A 258 -24.03 8.49 9.31
C LEU A 258 -24.34 6.98 9.31
N THR A 259 -25.57 6.59 9.64
CA THR A 259 -26.04 5.19 9.59
C THR A 259 -25.88 4.63 8.18
N ALA A 260 -26.33 5.37 7.17
CA ALA A 260 -26.18 4.98 5.77
C ALA A 260 -24.69 4.85 5.38
N ALA A 261 -23.84 5.77 5.83
CA ALA A 261 -22.39 5.71 5.62
C ALA A 261 -21.77 4.41 6.16
N LEU A 262 -22.10 4.06 7.41
CA LEU A 262 -21.56 2.88 8.08
C LEU A 262 -22.03 1.59 7.41
N LEU A 263 -23.32 1.50 7.09
CA LEU A 263 -23.92 0.34 6.43
C LEU A 263 -23.39 0.16 5.00
N ALA A 264 -23.41 1.23 4.19
CA ALA A 264 -22.95 1.19 2.80
C ALA A 264 -21.45 0.90 2.72
N GLY A 265 -20.64 1.48 3.61
CA GLY A 265 -19.22 1.18 3.73
C GLY A 265 -18.95 -0.30 4.03
N ASN A 266 -19.67 -0.89 4.98
CA ASN A 266 -19.55 -2.33 5.30
C ASN A 266 -20.04 -3.22 4.15
N ALA A 267 -21.14 -2.85 3.49
CA ALA A 267 -21.65 -3.58 2.34
C ALA A 267 -20.64 -3.58 1.18
N ALA A 268 -20.03 -2.43 0.89
CA ALA A 268 -19.02 -2.30 -0.16
C ALA A 268 -17.71 -3.04 0.19
N LEU A 269 -17.30 -3.03 1.47
CA LEU A 269 -16.17 -3.83 1.97
C LEU A 269 -16.43 -5.33 1.73
N LEU A 270 -17.59 -5.84 2.11
CA LEU A 270 -17.95 -7.25 1.93
C LEU A 270 -18.07 -7.63 0.46
N ALA A 271 -18.73 -6.79 -0.35
CA ALA A 271 -18.90 -7.01 -1.78
C ALA A 271 -17.54 -7.09 -2.50
N SER A 272 -16.62 -6.17 -2.18
CA SER A 272 -15.27 -6.18 -2.77
C SER A 272 -14.41 -7.32 -2.24
N ALA A 273 -14.49 -7.69 -0.96
CA ALA A 273 -13.75 -8.85 -0.42
C ALA A 273 -14.15 -10.16 -1.12
N LEU A 274 -15.43 -10.30 -1.51
CA LEU A 274 -15.95 -11.48 -2.23
C LEU A 274 -15.74 -11.39 -3.75
N GLY A 275 -15.80 -10.18 -4.32
CA GLY A 275 -15.76 -9.95 -5.76
C GLY A 275 -14.36 -9.74 -6.33
N ALA A 276 -13.49 -9.02 -5.62
CA ALA A 276 -12.17 -8.62 -6.11
C ALA A 276 -11.28 -9.78 -6.57
N PRO A 277 -11.21 -10.93 -5.87
CA PRO A 277 -10.42 -12.07 -6.33
C PRO A 277 -10.87 -12.62 -7.69
N ARG A 278 -12.13 -12.42 -8.08
CA ARG A 278 -12.67 -12.90 -9.36
C ARG A 278 -12.40 -11.94 -10.52
N LEU A 279 -12.16 -10.66 -10.21
CA LEU A 279 -11.91 -9.64 -11.22
C LEU A 279 -10.48 -9.71 -11.77
N GLY A 280 -9.52 -10.20 -10.98
CA GLY A 280 -8.12 -10.31 -11.39
C GLY A 280 -7.44 -8.95 -11.67
N TRP A 281 -8.03 -7.85 -11.21
CA TRP A 281 -7.50 -6.50 -11.44
C TRP A 281 -6.27 -6.24 -10.58
N SER A 282 -5.29 -5.52 -11.13
CA SER A 282 -4.12 -5.07 -10.38
C SER A 282 -4.47 -4.01 -9.31
N PRO A 283 -3.63 -3.82 -8.27
CA PRO A 283 -3.80 -2.72 -7.32
C PRO A 283 -3.79 -1.34 -8.01
N GLY A 284 -2.97 -1.18 -9.04
CA GLY A 284 -2.87 0.05 -9.82
C GLY A 284 -4.19 0.38 -10.52
N ARG A 285 -4.85 -0.63 -11.11
CA ARG A 285 -6.17 -0.47 -11.71
C ARG A 285 -7.22 0.02 -10.72
N TYR A 286 -7.30 -0.54 -9.52
CA TYR A 286 -8.24 -0.05 -8.49
C TYR A 286 -7.98 1.40 -8.09
N ARG A 287 -6.70 1.79 -7.93
CA ARG A 287 -6.33 3.17 -7.61
C ARG A 287 -6.67 4.13 -8.73
N LEU A 288 -6.40 3.76 -9.99
CA LEU A 288 -6.75 4.56 -11.16
C LEU A 288 -8.27 4.76 -11.26
N ILE A 289 -9.05 3.70 -11.09
CA ILE A 289 -10.52 3.78 -11.05
C ILE A 289 -10.95 4.78 -9.97
N SER A 290 -10.41 4.66 -8.75
CA SER A 290 -10.73 5.57 -7.64
C SER A 290 -10.31 7.02 -7.91
N ALA A 291 -9.14 7.24 -8.51
CA ALA A 291 -8.68 8.58 -8.85
C ALA A 291 -9.60 9.26 -9.87
N ILE A 292 -10.06 8.51 -10.88
CA ILE A 292 -11.01 9.02 -11.89
C ILE A 292 -12.39 9.26 -11.25
N GLY A 293 -12.82 8.42 -10.30
CA GLY A 293 -14.03 8.66 -9.50
C GLY A 293 -13.95 9.95 -8.67
N LEU A 294 -12.80 10.20 -8.01
CA LEU A 294 -12.57 11.44 -7.25
C LEU A 294 -12.57 12.65 -8.18
N ALA A 295 -11.89 12.58 -9.33
CA ALA A 295 -11.88 13.64 -10.32
C ALA A 295 -13.31 13.94 -10.82
N GLY A 296 -14.12 12.92 -11.07
CA GLY A 296 -15.54 13.07 -11.40
C GLY A 296 -16.30 13.83 -10.32
N GLY A 297 -16.13 13.46 -9.04
CA GLY A 297 -16.76 14.15 -7.91
C GLY A 297 -16.36 15.62 -7.79
N LEU A 298 -15.07 15.92 -7.93
CA LEU A 298 -14.54 17.29 -7.92
C LEU A 298 -15.08 18.13 -9.07
N VAL A 299 -15.20 17.56 -10.28
CA VAL A 299 -15.84 18.23 -11.40
C VAL A 299 -17.31 18.52 -11.09
N GLY A 300 -18.02 17.56 -10.48
CA GLY A 300 -19.41 17.77 -10.04
C GLY A 300 -19.55 18.91 -9.04
N ALA A 301 -18.71 18.94 -8.01
CA ALA A 301 -18.68 20.03 -7.04
C ALA A 301 -18.31 21.38 -7.68
N GLY A 302 -17.41 21.38 -8.66
CA GLY A 302 -17.07 22.58 -9.42
C GLY A 302 -18.22 23.10 -10.29
N ILE A 303 -19.02 22.20 -10.87
CA ILE A 303 -20.24 22.56 -11.61
C ILE A 303 -21.25 23.21 -10.67
N ASP A 304 -21.50 22.61 -9.51
CA ASP A 304 -22.41 23.15 -8.49
C ASP A 304 -22.02 24.58 -8.07
N LEU A 305 -20.73 24.80 -7.78
CA LEU A 305 -20.20 26.13 -7.45
C LEU A 305 -20.26 27.13 -8.61
N LEU A 306 -20.08 26.69 -9.86
CA LEU A 306 -20.06 27.59 -11.03
C LEU A 306 -21.46 28.09 -11.40
N PHE A 307 -22.48 27.26 -11.17
CA PHE A 307 -23.86 27.58 -11.51
C PHE A 307 -24.69 28.10 -10.34
N GLU A 308 -24.10 28.23 -9.14
CA GLU A 308 -24.75 28.73 -7.91
C GLU A 308 -26.11 28.05 -7.71
N ILE A 309 -26.12 26.72 -7.66
CA ILE A 309 -27.36 25.97 -7.58
C ILE A 309 -27.91 26.06 -6.14
N ASP A 310 -28.97 26.86 -5.95
CA ASP A 310 -29.64 27.08 -4.66
C ASP A 310 -30.45 25.88 -4.12
N ASP A 311 -30.16 24.64 -4.57
CA ASP A 311 -30.81 23.42 -4.10
C ASP A 311 -29.84 22.59 -3.27
N ASP A 312 -30.08 22.50 -1.96
CA ASP A 312 -29.27 21.71 -1.03
C ASP A 312 -29.14 20.23 -1.46
N ARG A 313 -30.11 19.70 -2.22
CA ARG A 313 -30.02 18.35 -2.79
C ARG A 313 -28.98 18.27 -3.90
N ALA A 314 -28.89 19.31 -4.73
CA ALA A 314 -27.98 19.35 -5.87
C ALA A 314 -26.52 19.33 -5.43
N VAL A 315 -26.21 19.99 -4.31
CA VAL A 315 -24.88 20.03 -3.68
C VAL A 315 -24.31 18.62 -3.46
N PHE A 316 -25.16 17.65 -3.11
CA PHE A 316 -24.73 16.25 -2.92
C PHE A 316 -25.01 15.39 -4.15
N ALA A 317 -26.14 15.59 -4.83
CA ALA A 317 -26.54 14.78 -5.97
C ALA A 317 -25.58 14.91 -7.16
N ILE A 318 -25.08 16.11 -7.45
CA ILE A 318 -24.20 16.34 -8.59
C ILE A 318 -22.84 15.65 -8.37
N PRO A 319 -22.09 15.89 -7.27
CA PRO A 319 -20.85 15.15 -6.99
C PRO A 319 -21.06 13.64 -6.90
N LEU A 320 -22.19 13.19 -6.34
CA LEU A 320 -22.54 11.77 -6.25
C LEU A 320 -22.59 11.12 -7.64
N VAL A 321 -23.38 11.71 -8.55
CA VAL A 321 -23.57 11.19 -9.91
C VAL A 321 -22.29 11.28 -10.71
N THR A 322 -21.57 12.41 -10.65
CA THR A 322 -20.33 12.58 -11.41
C THR A 322 -19.21 11.69 -10.89
N SER A 323 -19.14 11.41 -9.58
CA SER A 323 -18.23 10.38 -9.03
C SER A 323 -18.55 8.99 -9.55
N ALA A 324 -19.84 8.61 -9.59
CA ALA A 324 -20.26 7.31 -10.11
C ALA A 324 -19.92 7.16 -11.60
N LEU A 325 -20.15 8.20 -12.40
CA LEU A 325 -19.75 8.25 -13.81
C LEU A 325 -18.22 8.18 -13.96
N GLY A 326 -17.47 8.88 -13.10
CA GLY A 326 -16.01 8.82 -13.05
C GLY A 326 -15.49 7.41 -12.77
N LEU A 327 -16.06 6.70 -11.79
CA LEU A 327 -15.71 5.30 -11.51
C LEU A 327 -16.00 4.40 -12.72
N GLY A 328 -17.18 4.55 -13.35
CA GLY A 328 -17.54 3.80 -14.55
C GLY A 328 -16.59 4.05 -15.72
N ALA A 329 -16.23 5.31 -15.97
CA ALA A 329 -15.23 5.70 -16.95
C ALA A 329 -13.86 5.10 -16.60
N GLY A 330 -13.46 5.13 -15.33
CA GLY A 330 -12.22 4.52 -14.86
C GLY A 330 -12.15 3.00 -15.10
N VAL A 331 -13.26 2.28 -14.93
CA VAL A 331 -13.31 0.83 -15.26
C VAL A 331 -13.07 0.59 -16.75
N SER A 332 -13.61 1.45 -17.62
CA SER A 332 -13.45 1.37 -19.07
C SER A 332 -12.03 1.74 -19.52
N LEU A 333 -11.52 2.88 -19.04
CA LEU A 333 -10.21 3.42 -19.38
C LEU A 333 -9.06 2.54 -18.88
N SER A 334 -9.27 1.79 -17.79
CA SER A 334 -8.26 0.90 -17.21
C SER A 334 -8.19 -0.51 -17.81
N ARG A 335 -9.00 -0.85 -18.83
CA ARG A 335 -9.07 -2.22 -19.40
C ARG A 335 -7.75 -2.74 -19.98
N GLY A 336 -6.77 -1.88 -20.25
CA GLY A 336 -5.45 -2.26 -20.79
C GLY A 336 -4.31 -2.33 -19.77
N GLU A 337 -4.50 -1.84 -18.54
CA GLU A 337 -3.40 -1.70 -17.57
C GLU A 337 -2.91 -3.04 -17.02
N ASP A 338 -3.79 -4.05 -16.96
CA ASP A 338 -3.44 -5.37 -16.42
C ASP A 338 -2.61 -6.22 -17.41
N SER A 339 -2.47 -5.79 -18.68
CA SER A 339 -1.75 -6.52 -19.74
C SER A 339 -0.25 -6.20 -19.81
N GLY A 340 0.23 -5.23 -19.04
CA GLY A 340 1.65 -4.89 -18.99
C GLY A 340 2.46 -5.94 -18.21
N PRO A 341 3.75 -6.15 -18.53
CA PRO A 341 4.64 -6.98 -17.69
C PRO A 341 4.49 -6.47 -16.26
N ALA A 342 4.01 -7.36 -15.37
CA ALA A 342 3.54 -7.06 -14.02
C ALA A 342 4.29 -5.85 -13.50
N MET A 343 3.61 -4.70 -13.48
CA MET A 343 4.19 -3.43 -13.06
C MET A 343 4.98 -3.75 -11.81
N SER A 344 6.31 -3.74 -11.95
CA SER A 344 7.17 -3.66 -10.79
C SER A 344 6.58 -2.47 -10.07
N GLN A 345 5.99 -2.70 -8.90
CA GLN A 345 5.64 -1.64 -7.97
C GLN A 345 6.98 -0.98 -7.69
N SER A 346 7.36 -0.09 -8.59
CA SER A 346 8.48 0.79 -8.45
C SER A 346 8.07 1.52 -7.22
N GLY A 347 8.70 1.19 -6.09
CA GLY A 347 8.47 1.82 -4.80
C GLY A 347 8.93 3.27 -4.83
N SER A 348 8.53 4.00 -5.87
CA SER A 348 8.60 5.42 -5.97
C SER A 348 7.70 5.91 -4.85
N PRO A 349 8.26 6.61 -3.86
CA PRO A 349 7.49 7.14 -2.75
C PRO A 349 6.63 8.35 -3.17
N ALA A 350 6.51 8.62 -4.49
CA ALA A 350 5.80 9.76 -5.03
C ALA A 350 4.32 9.44 -5.30
N LEU A 351 3.42 10.39 -5.00
CA LEU A 351 2.00 10.28 -5.36
C LEU A 351 1.81 10.11 -6.87
N LEU A 352 2.55 10.89 -7.66
CA LEU A 352 2.59 10.82 -9.12
C LEU A 352 4.03 10.55 -9.55
N SER A 353 4.28 9.49 -10.30
CA SER A 353 5.60 9.29 -10.92
C SER A 353 5.45 9.21 -12.44
N VAL A 354 6.21 10.02 -13.17
CA VAL A 354 6.24 9.98 -14.63
C VAL A 354 7.57 9.38 -15.06
N ARG A 355 7.53 8.15 -15.59
CA ARG A 355 8.73 7.40 -15.99
C ARG A 355 8.53 6.80 -17.38
N ALA A 356 9.42 7.15 -18.31
CA ALA A 356 9.37 6.69 -19.70
C ALA A 356 8.01 6.91 -20.40
N GLY A 357 7.40 8.08 -20.17
CA GLY A 357 6.11 8.44 -20.76
C GLY A 357 4.88 7.78 -20.11
N ARG A 358 5.07 7.01 -19.04
CA ARG A 358 3.98 6.45 -18.23
C ARG A 358 3.77 7.25 -16.97
N VAL A 359 2.51 7.42 -16.58
CA VAL A 359 2.10 8.09 -15.34
C VAL A 359 1.66 7.00 -14.37
N ASP A 360 2.39 6.88 -13.27
CA ASP A 360 2.07 5.99 -12.16
C ASP A 360 1.52 6.80 -11.00
N LEU A 361 0.47 6.28 -10.36
CA LEU A 361 -0.12 6.83 -9.14
C LEU A 361 0.15 5.88 -7.98
N ASP A 362 0.90 6.33 -6.98
CA ASP A 362 1.06 5.61 -5.71
C ASP A 362 0.53 6.44 -4.55
N LEU A 363 0.41 5.84 -3.37
CA LEU A 363 0.15 6.62 -2.16
C LEU A 363 1.46 7.29 -1.74
N PRO A 364 1.48 8.60 -1.44
CA PRO A 364 2.69 9.28 -1.02
C PRO A 364 3.18 8.63 0.28
N ALA A 365 4.26 7.88 0.19
CA ALA A 365 4.86 7.25 1.35
C ALA A 365 5.68 8.33 2.08
N PRO A 366 5.47 8.57 3.38
CA PRO A 366 6.34 9.46 4.13
C PRO A 366 7.76 8.91 4.10
N ILE A 367 8.70 9.69 3.56
CA ILE A 367 10.12 9.32 3.54
C ILE A 367 10.79 10.02 4.73
N PRO A 368 11.37 9.28 5.69
CA PRO A 368 12.24 9.88 6.70
C PRO A 368 13.40 10.59 6.01
N ALA A 369 13.56 11.88 6.26
CA ALA A 369 14.59 12.69 5.64
C ALA A 369 15.18 13.70 6.63
N LEU A 370 16.43 14.11 6.38
CA LEU A 370 17.05 15.21 7.09
C LEU A 370 16.70 16.51 6.39
N LEU A 371 15.77 17.28 6.96
CA LEU A 371 15.34 18.57 6.46
C LEU A 371 16.36 19.66 6.85
N PRO A 372 16.62 20.65 5.97
CA PRO A 372 17.41 21.82 6.34
C PRO A 372 16.67 22.62 7.42
N ALA A 373 17.30 22.85 8.56
CA ALA A 373 16.72 23.47 9.76
C ALA A 373 17.18 24.92 9.95
N GLY A 374 17.45 25.63 8.84
CA GLY A 374 18.03 26.96 8.84
C GLY A 374 19.55 26.99 8.79
N HIS A 375 20.08 28.20 8.72
CA HIS A 375 21.51 28.50 8.66
C HIS A 375 21.94 29.21 9.94
N ASP A 376 22.93 28.66 10.63
CA ASP A 376 23.58 29.29 11.79
C ASP A 376 25.02 29.61 11.37
N GLY A 377 25.19 30.74 10.69
CA GLY A 377 26.43 31.11 10.00
C GLY A 377 26.76 30.20 8.82
N LEU A 378 27.97 29.64 8.78
CA LEU A 378 28.48 28.78 7.69
C LEU A 378 28.06 27.30 7.79
N LYS A 379 27.30 26.89 8.82
CA LYS A 379 26.91 25.49 9.02
C LYS A 379 25.45 25.27 8.68
N PHE A 380 25.19 24.34 7.75
CA PHE A 380 23.87 23.80 7.50
C PHE A 380 23.44 22.92 8.68
N ARG A 381 22.47 23.39 9.46
CA ARG A 381 21.81 22.57 10.47
C ARG A 381 20.78 21.69 9.76
N ARG A 382 20.74 20.40 10.06
CA ARG A 382 19.71 19.47 9.58
C ARG A 382 18.90 18.95 10.75
N THR A 383 17.59 18.84 10.59
CA THR A 383 16.69 18.21 11.57
C THR A 383 16.03 16.99 10.95
N PRO A 384 15.80 15.93 11.73
CA PRO A 384 14.99 14.81 11.26
C PRO A 384 13.56 15.31 10.98
N GLY A 385 13.01 14.92 9.84
CA GLY A 385 11.64 15.22 9.41
C GLY A 385 11.11 14.20 8.40
N MET A 386 9.94 14.47 7.85
CA MET A 386 9.32 13.65 6.80
C MET A 386 9.17 14.48 5.52
N ILE A 387 9.54 13.90 4.38
CA ILE A 387 9.25 14.47 3.06
C ILE A 387 8.18 13.61 2.40
N PHE A 388 7.14 14.26 1.90
CA PHE A 388 6.18 13.66 0.98
C PHE A 388 6.61 14.06 -0.44
N ARG A 389 6.91 13.08 -1.28
CA ARG A 389 7.10 13.35 -2.70
C ARG A 389 5.73 13.36 -3.35
N ILE A 390 5.34 14.50 -3.91
CA ILE A 390 4.07 14.63 -4.62
C ILE A 390 4.26 14.17 -6.07
N ALA A 391 5.39 14.54 -6.69
CA ALA A 391 5.72 14.15 -8.04
C ALA A 391 7.18 13.71 -8.18
N GLU A 392 7.43 12.65 -8.95
CA GLU A 392 8.77 12.25 -9.39
C GLU A 392 8.80 12.19 -10.92
N LEU A 393 9.54 13.12 -11.55
CA LEU A 393 9.77 13.14 -12.99
C LEU A 393 11.12 12.48 -13.29
N SER A 394 11.06 11.32 -13.92
CA SER A 394 12.22 10.57 -14.40
C SER A 394 12.35 10.79 -15.90
N LEU A 395 13.10 11.82 -16.30
CA LEU A 395 13.42 12.05 -17.71
C LEU A 395 14.35 10.93 -18.22
N PRO A 396 14.10 10.36 -19.41
CA PRO A 396 15.07 9.48 -20.06
C PRO A 396 16.28 10.33 -20.46
N TRP A 397 17.47 9.95 -19.97
CA TRP A 397 18.75 10.50 -20.41
C TRP A 397 19.27 9.69 -21.59
#